data_AF-A0A3B9FEA1-F1
#
_entry.id   AF-A0A3B9FEA1-F1
#
_cell.length_a   1.000
_cell.length_b   1.000
_cell.length_c   1.000
_cell.angle_alpha   90.00
_cell.angle_beta   90.00
_cell.angle_gamma   90.00
#
_symmetry.space_group_name_H-M   'P 1'
#
loop_
_entity.id
_entity.type
_entity.pdbx_description
1 polymer ?
#
loop_
_entity_poly.entity_id
_entity_poly.type
_entity_poly.pdbx_seq_one_letter_code
_entity_poly.pdbx_strand_id
1 'polypeptide(L)'
;MSQREIPFLFMRGGTSRGPYFNAADLPSDRDAIAAILLKAVGAGHPLNIDGIGGGNAVTNKVAMLSQSADDAADIDYFFAQVSVTDQLVDFKPTCGNILSG
;
A
#
# COMPACT_ATOMS: atom_id res chain seq x y z
N MET A 1 -7.58 20.51 -11.03
CA MET A 1 -7.85 19.78 -9.78
C MET A 1 -6.61 19.85 -8.91
N SER A 2 -6.73 20.10 -7.61
CA SER A 2 -5.59 20.09 -6.69
C SER A 2 -5.25 18.65 -6.30
N GLN A 3 -3.99 18.26 -6.45
CA GLN A 3 -3.47 17.00 -5.90
C GLN A 3 -2.83 17.26 -4.53
N ARG A 4 -2.77 16.21 -3.71
CA ARG A 4 -2.04 16.21 -2.44
C ARG A 4 -0.87 15.25 -2.58
N GLU A 5 0.32 15.72 -2.24
CA GLU A 5 1.52 14.89 -2.20
C GLU A 5 1.53 14.06 -0.91
N ILE A 6 1.89 12.78 -1.03
CA ILE A 6 2.13 11.86 0.08
C ILE A 6 3.44 11.13 -0.25
N PRO A 7 4.49 11.25 0.56
CA PRO A 7 5.76 10.54 0.32
C PRO A 7 5.57 9.03 0.34
N PHE A 8 6.28 8.33 -0.55
CA PHE A 8 6.38 6.88 -0.54
C PHE A 8 7.67 6.42 -1.22
N LEU A 9 8.09 5.20 -0.93
CA LEU A 9 9.10 4.49 -1.70
C LEU A 9 8.43 3.45 -2.59
N PHE A 10 8.83 3.37 -3.86
CA PHE A 10 8.32 2.34 -4.77
C PHE A 10 9.35 1.25 -4.97
N MET A 11 9.08 0.07 -4.43
CA MET A 11 10.10 -0.96 -4.28
C MET A 11 9.60 -2.32 -4.75
N ARG A 12 10.54 -3.13 -5.23
CA ARG A 12 10.34 -4.57 -5.45
C ARG A 12 10.76 -5.30 -4.18
N GLY A 13 9.83 -5.99 -3.53
CA GLY A 13 10.09 -6.92 -2.44
C GLY A 13 9.84 -8.35 -2.93
N GLY A 14 10.83 -9.23 -2.83
CA GLY A 14 10.74 -10.59 -3.40
C GLY A 14 10.29 -10.58 -4.86
N THR A 15 9.22 -11.32 -5.17
CA THR A 15 8.58 -11.34 -6.51
C THR A 15 7.36 -10.41 -6.64
N SER A 16 7.22 -9.43 -5.74
CA SER A 16 6.12 -8.45 -5.75
C SER A 16 6.65 -7.01 -5.80
N ARG A 17 5.77 -6.05 -6.12
CA ARG A 17 6.12 -4.63 -6.19
C ARG A 17 4.98 -3.77 -5.67
N GLY A 18 5.33 -2.68 -5.00
CA GLY A 18 4.33 -1.79 -4.41
C GLY A 18 4.94 -0.56 -3.74
N PRO A 19 4.10 0.44 -3.38
CA PRO A 19 4.52 1.53 -2.53
C PRO A 19 4.65 1.13 -1.06
N TYR A 20 5.61 1.76 -0.40
CA TYR A 20 5.87 1.68 1.04
C TYR A 20 5.70 3.10 1.58
N PHE A 21 4.70 3.27 2.43
CA PHE A 21 4.38 4.54 3.07
C PHE A 21 4.90 4.56 4.50
N ASN A 22 5.32 5.75 4.96
CA ASN A 22 5.41 6.00 6.39
C ASN A 22 3.99 6.20 6.93
N ALA A 23 3.58 5.45 7.94
CA ALA A 23 2.25 5.54 8.53
C ALA A 23 1.96 6.95 9.09
N ALA A 24 3.00 7.70 9.50
CA ALA A 24 2.86 9.07 9.98
C ALA A 24 2.40 10.06 8.89
N ASP A 25 2.58 9.72 7.61
CA ASP A 25 2.15 10.55 6.47
C ASP A 25 0.71 10.23 6.03
N LEU A 26 0.08 9.23 6.65
CA LEU A 26 -1.28 8.78 6.37
C LEU A 26 -2.25 9.17 7.50
N PRO A 27 -3.56 9.28 7.22
CA PRO A 27 -4.56 9.42 8.27
C PRO A 27 -4.62 8.16 9.15
N SER A 28 -5.13 8.30 10.37
CA SER A 28 -5.33 7.16 11.28
C SER A 28 -6.59 6.34 10.99
N ASP A 29 -7.55 6.92 10.26
CA ASP A 29 -8.81 6.26 9.90
C ASP A 29 -8.62 5.26 8.74
N ARG A 30 -9.12 4.03 8.92
CA ARG A 30 -8.88 2.92 7.97
C ARG A 30 -9.60 3.11 6.65
N ASP A 31 -10.77 3.74 6.65
CA ASP A 31 -11.53 4.03 5.42
C ASP A 31 -10.87 5.16 4.63
N ALA A 32 -10.36 6.18 5.32
CA ALA A 32 -9.54 7.23 4.71
C ALA A 32 -8.24 6.68 4.11
N ILE A 33 -7.55 5.77 4.81
CA ILE A 33 -6.39 5.05 4.27
C ILE A 33 -6.82 4.30 3.01
N ALA A 34 -7.87 3.48 3.07
CA ALA A 34 -8.32 2.69 1.92
C ALA A 34 -8.60 3.56 0.69
N ALA A 35 -9.26 4.71 0.87
CA ALA A 35 -9.52 5.68 -0.20
C ALA A 35 -8.22 6.25 -0.81
N ILE A 36 -7.19 6.49 0.01
CA ILE A 36 -5.87 6.91 -0.46
C ILE A 36 -5.21 5.77 -1.26
N LEU A 37 -5.20 4.55 -0.72
CA LEU A 37 -4.53 3.41 -1.36
C LEU A 37 -5.16 3.09 -2.72
N LEU A 38 -6.49 3.10 -2.81
CA LEU A 38 -7.23 2.89 -4.06
C LEU A 38 -6.80 3.89 -5.15
N LYS A 39 -6.69 5.17 -4.80
CA LYS A 39 -6.25 6.22 -5.72
C LYS A 39 -4.78 6.10 -6.06
N ALA A 40 -3.93 5.86 -5.06
CA ALA A 40 -2.49 5.74 -5.25
C ALA A 40 -2.16 4.65 -6.27
N VAL A 41 -2.78 3.47 -6.14
CA VAL A 41 -2.53 2.36 -7.08
C VAL A 41 -3.36 2.44 -8.36
N GLY A 42 -4.36 3.31 -8.45
CA GLY A 42 -5.22 3.44 -9.63
C GLY A 42 -6.26 2.30 -9.77
N ALA A 43 -6.74 1.77 -8.65
CA ALA A 43 -7.72 0.68 -8.62
C ALA A 43 -9.07 1.11 -9.23
N GLY A 44 -9.73 0.17 -9.92
CA GLY A 44 -10.99 0.41 -10.63
C GLY A 44 -10.91 0.26 -12.14
N HIS A 45 -9.72 0.03 -12.70
CA HIS A 45 -9.51 -0.23 -14.12
C HIS A 45 -8.45 -1.33 -14.31
N PRO A 46 -8.61 -2.31 -15.21
CA PRO A 46 -7.66 -3.43 -15.35
C PRO A 46 -6.20 -3.03 -15.57
N LEU A 47 -5.98 -1.86 -16.20
CA LEU A 47 -4.63 -1.34 -16.44
C LEU A 47 -4.04 -0.52 -15.29
N ASN A 48 -4.85 -0.10 -14.31
CA ASN A 48 -4.44 0.79 -13.22
C ASN A 48 -3.70 2.07 -13.70
N ILE A 49 -4.08 2.56 -14.89
CA ILE A 49 -3.31 3.58 -15.65
C ILE A 49 -3.23 4.95 -14.96
N ASP A 50 -4.17 5.25 -14.06
CA ASP A 50 -4.24 6.51 -13.31
C ASP A 50 -3.68 6.34 -11.88
N GLY A 51 -2.65 5.51 -11.74
CA GLY A 51 -1.95 5.26 -10.49
C GLY A 51 -0.63 4.51 -10.71
N ILE A 52 0.01 4.11 -9.61
CA ILE A 52 1.32 3.40 -9.66
C ILE A 52 1.18 1.87 -9.61
N GLY A 53 -0.05 1.36 -9.55
CA GLY A 53 -0.36 -0.06 -9.58
C GLY A 53 -0.04 -0.67 -10.95
N GLY A 54 0.29 -1.96 -10.97
CA GLY A 54 0.65 -2.66 -12.20
C GLY A 54 -0.46 -3.49 -12.84
N GLY A 55 -1.73 -3.31 -12.42
CA GLY A 55 -2.87 -4.04 -12.98
C GLY A 55 -2.90 -5.55 -12.66
N ASN A 56 -2.11 -6.01 -11.69
CA ASN A 56 -2.02 -7.41 -11.28
C ASN A 56 -1.90 -7.51 -9.75
N ALA A 57 -2.42 -8.59 -9.16
CA ALA A 57 -2.35 -8.85 -7.72
C ALA A 57 -0.93 -8.75 -7.14
N VAL A 58 0.13 -9.11 -7.90
CA VAL A 58 1.52 -9.04 -7.43
C VAL A 58 2.14 -7.64 -7.51
N THR A 59 1.48 -6.71 -8.19
CA THR A 59 1.89 -5.31 -8.37
C THR A 59 0.86 -4.31 -7.82
N ASN A 60 -0.11 -4.79 -7.03
CA ASN A 60 -1.13 -4.00 -6.34
C ASN A 60 -1.13 -4.29 -4.84
N LYS A 61 0.03 -4.02 -4.24
CA LYS A 61 0.35 -4.33 -2.85
C LYS A 61 0.89 -3.09 -2.19
N VAL A 62 0.53 -2.84 -0.95
CA VAL A 62 0.98 -1.65 -0.23
C VAL A 62 1.48 -2.06 1.15
N ALA A 63 2.62 -1.48 1.55
CA ALA A 63 3.11 -1.52 2.91
C ALA A 63 2.96 -0.14 3.57
N MET A 64 2.63 -0.15 4.85
CA MET A 64 2.64 1.02 5.72
C MET A 64 3.51 0.66 6.92
N LEU A 65 4.51 1.49 7.18
CA LEU A 65 5.55 1.24 8.18
C LEU A 65 5.53 2.33 9.25
N SER A 66 5.75 1.95 10.50
CA SER A 66 6.05 2.88 11.59
C SER A 66 7.12 2.30 12.49
N GLN A 67 7.78 3.15 13.28
CA GLN A 67 8.55 2.66 14.42
C GLN A 67 7.62 1.88 15.35
N SER A 68 8.06 0.69 15.79
CA SER A 68 7.26 -0.12 16.71
C SER A 68 7.31 0.46 18.12
N ALA A 69 6.24 0.23 18.88
CA ALA A 69 6.21 0.44 20.33
C ALA A 69 6.52 -0.85 21.11
N ASP A 70 6.68 -1.98 20.43
CA ASP A 70 7.08 -3.26 21.03
C ASP A 70 8.61 -3.31 21.15
N ASP A 71 9.13 -3.51 22.36
CA ASP A 71 10.58 -3.59 22.62
C ASP A 71 11.26 -4.77 21.88
N ALA A 72 10.49 -5.74 21.39
CA ALA A 72 10.99 -6.87 20.61
C ALA A 72 11.03 -6.62 19.09
N ALA A 73 10.53 -5.48 18.60
CA ALA A 73 10.47 -5.15 17.19
C ALA A 73 10.94 -3.71 16.91
N ASP A 74 11.68 -3.50 15.82
CA ASP A 74 12.09 -2.14 15.44
C ASP A 74 10.97 -1.40 14.69
N ILE A 75 10.18 -2.13 13.90
CA ILE A 75 9.22 -1.58 12.93
C ILE A 75 7.91 -2.36 12.98
N ASP A 76 6.79 -1.63 12.99
CA ASP A 76 5.47 -2.20 12.73
C ASP A 76 5.24 -2.27 11.21
N TYR A 77 4.95 -3.47 10.73
CA TYR A 77 4.63 -3.73 9.33
C TYR A 77 3.13 -3.95 9.17
N PHE A 78 2.47 -3.07 8.42
CA PHE A 78 1.07 -3.22 8.07
C PHE A 78 0.86 -3.34 6.56
N PHE A 79 0.21 -4.43 6.15
CA PHE A 79 0.02 -4.78 4.75
C PHE A 79 -1.40 -4.53 4.28
N ALA A 80 -1.53 -4.07 3.03
CA ALA A 80 -2.80 -3.99 2.32
C ALA A 80 -2.69 -4.61 0.93
N GLN A 81 -3.60 -5.54 0.63
CA GLN A 81 -3.86 -6.00 -0.73
C GLN A 81 -4.94 -5.11 -1.35
N VAL A 82 -4.65 -4.50 -2.49
CA VAL A 82 -5.64 -3.71 -3.21
C VAL A 82 -6.16 -4.53 -4.40
N SER A 83 -7.49 -4.62 -4.57
CA SER A 83 -8.08 -5.24 -5.76
C SER A 83 -7.77 -4.38 -6.98
N VAL A 84 -7.51 -5.03 -8.12
CA VAL A 84 -7.22 -4.34 -9.39
C VAL A 84 -8.45 -3.60 -9.89
N THR A 85 -9.63 -4.25 -9.84
CA THR A 85 -10.88 -3.74 -10.42
C THR A 85 -11.92 -3.37 -9.38
N ASP A 86 -11.99 -4.07 -8.26
CA ASP A 86 -13.21 -4.07 -7.42
C ASP A 86 -13.24 -2.96 -6.37
N GLN A 87 -12.38 -1.95 -6.52
CA GLN A 87 -12.18 -0.83 -5.59
C GLN A 87 -12.22 -1.24 -4.11
N LEU A 88 -11.57 -2.36 -3.80
CA LEU A 88 -11.53 -2.96 -2.47
C LEU A 88 -10.09 -3.01 -1.95
N VAL A 89 -9.95 -2.76 -0.65
CA VAL A 89 -8.70 -2.96 0.08
C VAL A 89 -8.90 -4.03 1.13
N ASP A 90 -8.09 -5.09 1.09
CA ASP A 90 -8.05 -6.13 2.10
C ASP A 90 -6.81 -5.97 2.99
N PHE A 91 -7.07 -5.75 4.27
CA PHE A 91 -6.06 -5.57 5.32
C PHE A 91 -5.94 -6.78 6.26
N LYS A 92 -6.61 -7.89 5.97
CA LYS A 92 -6.52 -9.13 6.76
C LYS A 92 -5.22 -9.91 6.51
N PRO A 93 -4.70 -10.03 5.27
CA PRO A 93 -3.54 -10.87 5.03
C PRO A 93 -2.23 -10.17 5.41
N THR A 94 -1.15 -10.95 5.40
CA THR A 94 0.22 -10.44 5.32
C THR A 94 0.84 -10.86 3.98
N CYS A 95 2.02 -10.35 3.64
CA CYS A 95 2.74 -10.71 2.43
C CYS A 95 4.24 -10.79 2.68
N GLY A 96 4.81 -11.99 2.65
CA GLY A 96 6.24 -12.20 2.88
C GLY A 96 7.14 -11.54 1.84
N ASN A 97 6.69 -11.46 0.57
CA ASN A 97 7.45 -10.76 -0.47
C ASN A 97 7.60 -9.27 -0.16
N ILE A 98 6.52 -8.60 0.23
CA ILE A 98 6.55 -7.18 0.56
C ILE A 98 7.28 -6.93 1.88
N LEU A 99 7.15 -7.85 2.85
CA LEU A 99 7.92 -7.78 4.09
C LEU A 99 9.44 -7.86 3.88
N SER A 100 9.91 -8.48 2.79
CA SER A 100 11.34 -8.57 2.45
C SER A 100 11.93 -7.32 1.80
N GLY A 101 11.07 -6.34 1.48
CA GLY A 101 11.45 -5.09 0.80
C GLY A 101 12.01 -4.04 1.73
#